data_AF-N1VRQ4-F1
#
_entry.id   AF-N1VRQ4-F1
#
_cell.length_a   1.000
_cell.length_b   1.000
_cell.length_c   1.000
_cell.angle_alpha   90.00
_cell.angle_beta   90.00
_cell.angle_gamma   90.00
#
_symmetry.space_group_name_H-M   'P 1'
#
loop_
_entity.id
_entity.type
_entity.pdbx_description
1 polymer ?
#
loop_
_entity_poly.entity_id
_entity_poly.type
_entity_poly.pdbx_seq_one_letter_code
_entity_poly.pdbx_strand_id
1 'polypeptide(L)'
;MSRFLLIAIFIFVGSLLLPETKPKIICDSLSDCEKKSDDTQIHRKKITFLSNGITQYSHGAATQNLLPLYLKRARATILEANGDTGYQGEVVLKVSHKPEYKQSQLLKAEEDLRFIELNQTSLSKKELSEFLELKALLGQSK
;
A
#
# COMPACT_ATOMS: atom_id res chain seq x y z
N MET A 1 -49.55 24.13 17.61
CA MET A 1 -48.10 24.39 17.66
C MET A 1 -47.40 23.51 16.63
N SER A 2 -46.43 24.11 15.97
CA SER A 2 -46.06 23.91 14.57
C SER A 2 -45.46 22.53 14.26
N ARG A 3 -46.01 21.83 13.25
CA ARG A 3 -45.38 20.64 12.63
C ARG A 3 -43.95 20.93 12.13
N PHE A 4 -43.63 22.20 11.85
CA PHE A 4 -42.29 22.62 11.46
C PHE A 4 -41.29 22.56 12.63
N LEU A 5 -41.73 22.61 13.89
CA LEU A 5 -40.85 22.56 15.06
C LEU A 5 -40.26 21.15 15.25
N LEU A 6 -41.05 20.10 15.00
CA LEU A 6 -40.60 18.71 15.09
C LEU A 6 -39.60 18.33 13.99
N ILE A 7 -39.77 18.89 12.79
CA ILE A 7 -38.86 18.69 11.67
C ILE A 7 -37.52 19.39 11.94
N ALA A 8 -37.55 20.60 12.51
CA ALA A 8 -36.34 21.34 12.88
C ALA A 8 -35.50 20.59 13.94
N ILE A 9 -36.15 19.95 14.92
CA ILE A 9 -35.45 19.15 15.95
C ILE A 9 -34.81 17.89 15.34
N PHE A 10 -35.49 17.22 14.41
CA PHE A 10 -34.92 16.03 13.75
C PHE A 10 -33.71 16.36 12.86
N ILE A 11 -33.71 17.51 12.18
CA ILE A 11 -32.57 17.95 11.36
C ILE A 11 -31.38 18.35 12.24
N PHE A 12 -31.62 18.96 13.41
CA PHE A 12 -30.56 19.43 14.30
C PHE A 12 -29.92 18.31 15.15
N VAL A 13 -30.67 17.26 15.50
CA VAL A 13 -30.14 16.09 16.23
C VAL A 13 -29.47 15.09 15.27
N GLY A 14 -29.93 15.00 14.01
CA GLY A 14 -29.35 14.11 13.01
C GLY A 14 -27.91 14.45 12.61
N SER A 15 -27.51 15.72 12.67
CA SER A 15 -26.13 16.17 12.36
C SER A 15 -25.13 15.91 13.49
N LEU A 16 -25.59 15.71 14.74
CA LEU A 16 -24.76 15.43 15.91
C LEU A 16 -24.40 13.95 16.08
N LEU A 17 -25.04 13.05 15.31
CA LEU A 17 -24.86 11.60 15.42
C LEU A 17 -24.08 10.98 14.24
N LEU A 18 -23.47 11.80 13.38
CA LEU A 18 -22.46 11.32 12.45
C LEU A 18 -21.17 11.11 13.24
N PRO A 19 -20.72 9.86 13.48
CA PRO A 19 -19.40 9.67 14.05
C PRO A 19 -18.40 10.32 13.10
N GLU A 20 -17.61 11.27 13.59
CA GLU A 20 -16.43 11.74 12.88
C GLU A 20 -15.53 10.52 12.66
N THR A 21 -15.63 9.88 11.50
CA THR A 21 -14.61 8.96 11.02
C THR A 21 -13.42 9.81 10.59
N LYS A 22 -12.76 10.46 11.57
CA LYS A 22 -11.43 11.03 11.34
C LYS A 22 -10.56 9.86 10.87
N PRO A 23 -10.05 9.88 9.63
CA PRO A 23 -9.20 8.79 9.16
C PRO A 23 -8.03 8.69 10.13
N LYS A 24 -7.83 7.50 10.71
CA LYS A 24 -6.68 7.27 11.58
C LYS A 24 -5.44 7.52 10.74
N ILE A 25 -4.66 8.53 11.12
CA ILE A 25 -3.44 8.89 10.41
C ILE A 25 -2.52 7.66 10.44
N ILE A 26 -2.27 7.09 9.27
CA ILE A 26 -1.44 5.88 9.10
C ILE A 26 0.04 6.29 9.15
N CYS A 27 0.37 7.37 8.47
CA CYS A 27 1.67 8.04 8.45
C CYS A 27 1.52 9.51 8.02
N ASP A 28 2.56 10.33 8.26
CA ASP A 28 2.51 11.79 8.08
C ASP A 28 3.34 12.32 6.90
N SER A 29 4.17 11.49 6.27
CA SER A 29 5.00 11.84 5.11
C SER A 29 5.48 10.59 4.36
N LEU A 30 6.05 10.73 3.15
CA LEU A 30 6.69 9.61 2.43
C LEU A 30 7.72 8.87 3.31
N SER A 31 8.58 9.62 4.00
CA SER A 31 9.63 9.06 4.86
C SER A 31 9.06 8.35 6.09
N ASP A 32 8.00 8.89 6.71
CA ASP A 32 7.33 8.22 7.84
C ASP A 32 6.64 6.92 7.39
N CYS A 33 5.96 6.93 6.24
CA CYS A 33 5.33 5.74 5.68
C CYS A 33 6.37 4.66 5.33
N GLU A 34 7.50 5.06 4.73
CA GLU A 34 8.60 4.16 4.43
C GLU A 34 9.19 3.55 5.71
N LYS A 35 9.46 4.37 6.72
CA LYS A 35 9.98 3.92 8.01
C LYS A 35 9.04 2.91 8.68
N LYS A 36 7.74 3.21 8.73
CA LYS A 36 6.72 2.29 9.30
C LYS A 36 6.60 0.99 8.50
N SER A 37 6.82 1.03 7.19
CA SER A 37 6.94 -0.17 6.36
C SER A 37 8.19 -0.99 6.71
N ASP A 38 9.32 -0.34 6.98
CA ASP A 38 10.57 -1.01 7.32
C ASP A 38 10.53 -1.60 8.75
N ASP A 39 9.79 -0.97 9.67
CA ASP A 39 9.63 -1.40 11.07
C ASP A 39 8.75 -2.66 11.24
N THR A 40 8.11 -3.15 10.17
CA THR A 40 7.29 -4.36 10.22
C THR A 40 7.81 -5.40 9.24
N GLN A 41 7.71 -6.69 9.57
CA GLN A 41 8.01 -7.75 8.60
C GLN A 41 6.77 -8.15 7.77
N ILE A 42 5.57 -7.85 8.26
CA ILE A 42 4.31 -8.31 7.67
C ILE A 42 4.03 -7.62 6.34
N HIS A 43 4.00 -8.38 5.24
CA HIS A 43 3.90 -7.83 3.89
C HIS A 43 2.65 -6.99 3.67
N ARG A 44 1.47 -7.46 4.10
CA ARG A 44 0.23 -6.66 4.05
C ARG A 44 0.34 -5.29 4.72
N LYS A 45 1.05 -5.18 5.85
CA LYS A 45 1.27 -3.91 6.53
C LYS A 45 2.22 -3.01 5.75
N LYS A 46 3.31 -3.57 5.21
CA LYS A 46 4.22 -2.85 4.29
C LYS A 46 3.46 -2.23 3.13
N ILE A 47 2.64 -3.04 2.46
CA ILE A 47 1.81 -2.59 1.33
C ILE A 47 0.89 -1.44 1.74
N THR A 48 0.28 -1.52 2.92
CA THR A 48 -0.63 -0.49 3.43
C THR A 48 0.11 0.83 3.66
N PHE A 49 1.24 0.81 4.36
CA PHE A 49 2.04 2.01 4.62
C PHE A 49 2.56 2.63 3.32
N LEU A 50 3.18 1.83 2.45
CA LEU A 50 3.73 2.30 1.17
C LEU A 50 2.64 2.83 0.23
N SER A 51 1.48 2.17 0.19
CA SER A 51 0.34 2.66 -0.60
C SER A 51 -0.20 3.97 -0.07
N ASN A 52 -0.34 4.11 1.25
CA ASN A 52 -0.75 5.38 1.83
C ASN A 52 0.26 6.49 1.51
N GLY A 53 1.56 6.21 1.65
CA GLY A 53 2.64 7.13 1.31
C GLY A 53 2.58 7.61 -0.14
N ILE A 54 2.54 6.67 -1.08
CA ILE A 54 2.48 6.98 -2.50
C ILE A 54 1.19 7.73 -2.85
N THR A 55 0.03 7.34 -2.32
CA THR A 55 -1.23 8.01 -2.67
C THR A 55 -1.34 9.42 -2.07
N GLN A 56 -0.90 9.63 -0.84
CA GLN A 56 -1.11 10.90 -0.13
C GLN A 56 0.04 11.89 -0.32
N TYR A 57 1.27 11.42 -0.49
CA TYR A 57 2.47 12.25 -0.38
C TYR A 57 3.39 12.22 -1.61
N SER A 58 3.00 11.54 -2.70
CA SER A 58 3.80 11.55 -3.95
C SER A 58 3.68 12.82 -4.77
N HIS A 59 2.64 13.63 -4.56
CA HIS A 59 2.43 14.84 -5.34
C HIS A 59 3.56 15.84 -5.10
N GLY A 60 4.28 16.21 -6.18
CA GLY A 60 5.45 17.08 -6.11
C GLY A 60 6.74 16.42 -5.61
N ALA A 61 6.71 15.14 -5.25
CA ALA A 61 7.91 14.40 -4.92
C ALA A 61 8.73 14.09 -6.18
N ALA A 62 10.06 14.19 -6.08
CA ALA A 62 10.94 13.77 -7.16
C ALA A 62 10.80 12.26 -7.41
N THR A 63 10.75 11.85 -8.67
CA THR A 63 10.65 10.43 -9.08
C THR A 63 11.71 9.57 -8.38
N GLN A 64 12.94 10.07 -8.25
CA GLN A 64 14.04 9.39 -7.55
C GLN A 64 13.68 9.00 -6.11
N ASN A 65 12.90 9.83 -5.42
CA ASN A 65 12.45 9.54 -4.05
C ASN A 65 11.27 8.56 -4.02
N LEU A 66 10.60 8.32 -5.15
CA LEU A 66 9.47 7.40 -5.24
C LEU A 66 9.92 5.99 -5.63
N LEU A 67 10.94 5.85 -6.47
CA LEU A 67 11.43 4.55 -6.97
C LEU A 67 11.71 3.51 -5.85
N PRO A 68 12.39 3.85 -4.74
CA PRO A 68 12.58 2.91 -3.64
C PRO A 68 11.26 2.40 -3.04
N LEU A 69 10.25 3.26 -2.91
CA LEU A 69 8.95 2.90 -2.33
C LEU A 69 8.18 1.96 -3.25
N TYR A 70 8.21 2.21 -4.57
CA TYR A 70 7.61 1.33 -5.57
C TYR A 70 8.31 -0.04 -5.60
N LEU A 71 9.65 -0.10 -5.50
CA LEU A 71 10.39 -1.37 -5.41
C LEU A 71 9.98 -2.17 -4.16
N LYS A 72 9.96 -1.51 -2.99
CA LYS A 72 9.53 -2.13 -1.73
C LYS A 72 8.09 -2.62 -1.81
N ARG A 73 7.19 -1.84 -2.41
CA ARG A 73 5.77 -2.20 -2.52
C ARG A 73 5.56 -3.36 -3.48
N ALA A 74 6.21 -3.35 -4.64
CA ALA A 74 6.17 -4.45 -5.59
C ALA A 74 6.65 -5.75 -4.94
N ARG A 75 7.80 -5.73 -4.25
CA ARG A 75 8.35 -6.88 -3.50
C ARG A 75 7.34 -7.44 -2.50
N ALA A 76 6.85 -6.60 -1.59
CA ALA A 76 5.90 -7.03 -0.57
C ALA A 76 4.60 -7.56 -1.19
N THR A 77 4.14 -6.96 -2.29
CA THR A 77 2.92 -7.36 -2.99
C THR A 77 3.06 -8.73 -3.66
N ILE A 78 4.18 -9.00 -4.33
CA ILE A 78 4.43 -10.31 -4.96
C ILE A 78 4.53 -11.41 -3.90
N LEU A 79 5.26 -11.15 -2.81
CA LEU A 79 5.43 -12.11 -1.72
C LEU A 79 4.09 -12.42 -1.02
N GLU A 80 3.31 -11.39 -0.66
CA GLU A 80 1.95 -11.56 -0.12
C GLU A 80 1.07 -12.35 -1.09
N ALA A 81 1.09 -12.03 -2.38
CA ALA A 81 0.28 -12.74 -3.38
C ALA A 81 0.60 -14.25 -3.45
N ASN A 82 1.87 -14.61 -3.22
CA ASN A 82 2.34 -16.00 -3.16
C ASN A 82 2.14 -16.67 -1.80
N GLY A 83 1.49 -15.99 -0.85
CA GLY A 83 1.18 -16.55 0.45
C GLY A 83 2.29 -16.43 1.48
N ASP A 84 3.38 -15.72 1.18
CA ASP A 84 4.34 -15.33 2.20
C ASP A 84 3.75 -14.16 2.98
N THR A 85 3.63 -14.31 4.29
CA THR A 85 3.08 -13.26 5.16
C THR A 85 4.16 -12.30 5.66
N GLY A 86 5.44 -12.66 5.52
CA GLY A 86 6.57 -12.02 6.18
C GLY A 86 6.63 -12.28 7.69
N TYR A 87 5.81 -13.19 8.23
CA TYR A 87 5.90 -13.58 9.64
C TYR A 87 7.11 -14.49 9.88
N GLN A 88 8.00 -14.05 10.77
CA GLN A 88 9.26 -14.74 11.11
C GLN A 88 9.27 -15.29 12.55
N GLY A 89 8.12 -15.63 13.12
CA GLY A 89 8.07 -16.33 14.41
C GLY A 89 8.58 -17.78 14.30
N GLU A 90 8.43 -18.56 15.38
CA GLU A 90 8.88 -19.95 15.45
C GLU A 90 8.32 -20.84 14.32
N VAL A 91 7.15 -20.47 13.78
CA VAL A 91 6.54 -21.12 12.62
C VAL A 91 6.35 -20.10 11.50
N VAL A 92 6.87 -20.40 10.31
CA VAL A 92 6.63 -19.61 9.11
C VAL A 92 5.18 -19.79 8.66
N LEU A 93 4.40 -18.72 8.71
CA LEU A 93 3.00 -18.72 8.28
C LEU A 93 2.91 -18.52 6.76
N LYS A 94 2.52 -19.57 6.05
CA LYS A 94 2.12 -19.51 4.65
C LYS A 94 0.61 -19.52 4.51
N VAL A 95 0.08 -18.68 3.63
CA VAL A 95 -1.36 -18.52 3.41
C VAL A 95 -1.71 -18.83 1.96
N SER A 96 -2.66 -19.73 1.74
CA SER A 96 -3.22 -19.93 0.40
C SER A 96 -4.31 -18.89 0.14
N HIS A 97 -4.06 -17.97 -0.78
CA HIS A 97 -5.04 -16.99 -1.21
C HIS A 97 -5.99 -17.53 -2.27
N LYS A 98 -7.19 -16.95 -2.35
CA LYS A 98 -8.09 -17.17 -3.49
C LYS A 98 -7.40 -16.72 -4.78
N PRO A 99 -7.59 -17.43 -5.91
CA PRO A 99 -6.97 -17.08 -7.19
C PRO A 99 -7.19 -15.63 -7.61
N GLU A 100 -8.40 -15.10 -7.40
CA GLU A 100 -8.77 -13.73 -7.79
C GLU A 100 -8.00 -12.69 -6.96
N TYR A 101 -7.81 -12.96 -5.66
CA TYR A 101 -7.00 -12.10 -4.80
C TYR A 101 -5.54 -12.10 -5.27
N LYS A 102 -4.95 -13.29 -5.47
CA LYS A 102 -3.58 -13.43 -5.96
C LYS A 102 -3.39 -12.65 -7.26
N GLN A 103 -4.25 -12.88 -8.25
CA GLN A 103 -4.19 -12.19 -9.53
C GLN A 103 -4.29 -10.67 -9.37
N SER A 104 -5.22 -10.17 -8.55
CA SER A 104 -5.38 -8.74 -8.32
C SER A 104 -4.13 -8.09 -7.69
N GLN A 105 -3.42 -8.81 -6.83
CA GLN A 105 -2.18 -8.33 -6.21
C GLN A 105 -1.03 -8.35 -7.21
N LEU A 106 -0.89 -9.40 -8.02
CA LEU A 106 0.13 -9.46 -9.06
C LEU A 106 -0.05 -8.37 -10.12
N LEU A 107 -1.28 -7.97 -10.45
CA LEU A 107 -1.54 -6.83 -11.33
C LEU A 107 -1.05 -5.51 -10.72
N LYS A 108 -1.28 -5.27 -9.42
CA LYS A 108 -0.74 -4.09 -8.72
C LYS A 108 0.79 -4.07 -8.71
N ALA A 109 1.42 -5.21 -8.49
CA ALA A 109 2.88 -5.32 -8.57
C ALA A 109 3.38 -5.06 -10.01
N GLU A 110 2.65 -5.50 -11.02
CA GLU A 110 2.98 -5.22 -12.42
C GLU A 110 2.88 -3.73 -12.74
N GLU A 111 1.86 -3.03 -12.24
CA GLU A 111 1.74 -1.57 -12.36
C GLU A 111 2.93 -0.85 -11.71
N ASP A 112 3.34 -1.29 -10.52
CA ASP A 112 4.53 -0.75 -9.84
C ASP A 112 5.80 -0.95 -10.67
N LEU A 113 6.00 -2.16 -11.22
CA LEU A 113 7.17 -2.46 -12.06
C LEU A 113 7.14 -1.70 -13.38
N ARG A 114 5.96 -1.45 -13.98
CA ARG A 114 5.86 -0.60 -15.18
C ARG A 114 6.24 0.85 -14.87
N PHE A 115 5.80 1.39 -13.72
CA PHE A 115 6.24 2.73 -13.30
C PHE A 115 7.76 2.81 -13.15
N ILE A 116 8.38 1.79 -12.54
CA ILE A 116 9.84 1.71 -12.38
C ILE A 116 10.53 1.61 -13.76
N GLU A 117 10.01 0.78 -14.67
CA GLU A 117 10.55 0.58 -16.01
C GLU A 117 10.61 1.89 -16.82
N LEU A 118 9.54 2.68 -16.77
CA LEU A 118 9.47 3.99 -17.43
C LEU A 118 10.49 5.00 -16.90
N ASN A 119 10.99 4.78 -15.68
CA ASN A 119 11.89 5.69 -14.97
C ASN A 119 13.25 5.03 -14.66
N GLN A 120 13.58 3.93 -15.34
CA GLN A 120 14.75 3.09 -15.03
C GLN A 120 16.09 3.82 -15.09
N THR A 121 16.18 4.90 -15.85
CA THR A 121 17.39 5.74 -15.97
C THR A 121 17.76 6.44 -14.66
N SER A 122 16.82 6.56 -13.73
CA SER A 122 17.01 7.15 -12.41
C SER A 122 17.34 6.12 -11.32
N LEU A 123 17.43 4.83 -11.66
CA LEU A 123 17.78 3.78 -10.70
C LEU A 123 19.29 3.73 -10.46
N SER A 124 19.68 3.56 -9.21
CA SER A 124 21.02 3.11 -8.87
C SER A 124 21.26 1.67 -9.35
N LYS A 125 22.53 1.25 -9.44
CA LYS A 125 22.87 -0.13 -9.82
C LYS A 125 22.21 -1.18 -8.91
N LYS A 126 22.10 -0.89 -7.61
CA LYS A 126 21.46 -1.77 -6.63
C LYS A 126 19.97 -1.91 -6.91
N GLU A 127 19.29 -0.79 -7.14
CA GLU A 127 17.86 -0.76 -7.44
C GLU A 127 17.54 -1.41 -8.79
N LEU A 128 18.41 -1.26 -9.79
CA LEU A 128 18.26 -1.94 -11.07
C LEU A 128 18.35 -3.46 -10.92
N SER A 129 19.31 -3.97 -10.11
CA SER A 129 19.40 -5.40 -9.81
C SER A 129 18.13 -5.91 -9.14
N GLU A 130 17.65 -5.19 -8.11
CA GLU A 130 16.41 -5.51 -7.41
C GLU A 130 15.20 -5.50 -8.36
N PHE A 131 15.11 -4.51 -9.24
CA PHE A 131 14.04 -4.42 -10.24
C PHE A 131 14.00 -5.66 -11.16
N LEU A 132 15.17 -6.10 -11.64
CA LEU A 132 15.27 -7.30 -12.49
C LEU A 132 14.90 -8.58 -11.74
N GLU A 133 15.32 -8.71 -10.48
CA GLU A 133 14.90 -9.82 -9.60
C GLU A 133 13.38 -9.84 -9.43
N LEU A 134 12.75 -8.68 -9.22
CA LEU A 134 11.31 -8.57 -9.06
C LEU A 134 10.53 -8.91 -10.35
N LYS A 135 11.04 -8.53 -11.53
CA LYS A 135 10.45 -8.97 -12.81
C LYS A 135 10.48 -10.48 -12.96
N ALA A 136 11.61 -11.11 -12.61
CA ALA A 136 11.74 -12.57 -12.65
C ALA A 136 10.78 -13.24 -11.65
N LEU A 137 10.72 -12.73 -10.42
CA LEU A 137 9.82 -13.25 -9.39
C LEU A 137 8.34 -13.13 -9.79
N LEU A 138 7.92 -11.98 -10.34
CA LEU A 138 6.57 -11.79 -10.86
C LEU A 138 6.24 -12.80 -11.97
N GLY A 139 7.18 -13.04 -12.89
CA GLY A 139 7.03 -14.02 -13.97
C GLY A 139 6.81 -15.45 -13.45
N GLN A 140 7.50 -15.84 -12.38
CA GLN A 140 7.32 -17.16 -11.74
C GLN A 140 6.03 -17.28 -10.91
N SER A 141 5.43 -16.14 -10.55
CA SER A 141 4.26 -16.08 -9.67
C SER A 141 2.93 -16.23 -10.42
N LYS A 142 2.95 -15.97 -11.74
CA LYS A 142 1.81 -16.09 -12.65
C LYS A 142 1.64 -17.54 -13.09
#